data_AF-A0A1Y5E6V5-F1
#
_entry.id   AF-A0A1Y5E6V5-F1
#
_cell.length_a   1.000
_cell.length_b   1.000
_cell.length_c   1.000
_cell.angle_alpha   90.00
_cell.angle_beta   90.00
_cell.angle_gamma   90.00
#
_symmetry.space_group_name_H-M   'P 1'
#
loop_
_entity.id
_entity.type
_entity.pdbx_description
1 polymer ?
#
loop_
_entity_poly.entity_id
_entity_poly.type
_entity_poly.pdbx_seq_one_letter_code
_entity_poly.pdbx_strand_id
1 'polypeptide(L)'
;MKDSVTTTDSSLTISLSEKLTFEDHTNFRELLKLINNDIHRNCSIDLRGLEAIDSAGLGMLMIAFETAEKFGMSFNLYKPVGQVKRLLEISDFEKVMSIVS
;
A
#
# COMPACT_ATOMS: atom_id res chain seq x y z
N MET A 1 -1.53 -10.63 7.77
CA MET A 1 -0.50 -9.69 7.27
C MET A 1 0.56 -9.43 8.33
N LYS A 2 1.84 -9.51 7.96
CA LYS A 2 2.94 -8.91 8.73
C LYS A 2 3.31 -7.56 8.12
N ASP A 3 3.49 -6.56 8.96
CA ASP A 3 3.82 -5.20 8.54
C ASP A 3 5.04 -4.64 9.27
N SER A 4 5.69 -3.66 8.65
CA SER A 4 6.67 -2.80 9.31
C SER A 4 6.63 -1.41 8.71
N VAL A 5 6.94 -0.41 9.53
CA VAL A 5 6.89 1.00 9.14
C VAL A 5 8.29 1.58 9.25
N THR A 6 8.74 2.22 8.18
CA THR A 6 9.98 3.01 8.17
C THR A 6 9.65 4.42 7.73
N THR A 7 10.19 5.40 8.45
CA THR A 7 10.05 6.82 8.12
C THR A 7 11.41 7.43 7.86
N THR A 8 11.45 8.36 6.92
CA THR A 8 12.56 9.29 6.67
C THR A 8 12.00 10.70 6.68
N ASP A 9 12.86 11.72 6.60
CA ASP A 9 12.49 13.14 6.71
C ASP A 9 11.27 13.56 5.86
N SER A 10 11.04 12.91 4.71
CA SER A 10 9.91 13.23 3.82
C SER A 10 9.09 12.04 3.34
N SER A 11 9.43 10.81 3.74
CA SER A 11 8.80 9.60 3.18
C SER A 11 8.39 8.61 4.25
N LEU A 12 7.15 8.13 4.13
CA LEU A 12 6.57 7.02 4.87
C LEU A 12 6.62 5.77 3.99
N THR A 13 7.22 4.70 4.48
CA THR A 13 7.20 3.38 3.84
C THR A 13 6.52 2.37 4.75
N ILE A 14 5.45 1.75 4.26
CA ILE A 14 4.73 0.67 4.93
C ILE A 14 5.05 -0.62 4.17
N SER A 15 5.83 -1.51 4.76
CA SER A 15 6.21 -2.78 4.14
C SER A 15 5.26 -3.88 4.58
N LEU A 16 4.67 -4.58 3.61
CA LEU A 16 3.71 -5.66 3.84
C LEU A 16 4.29 -7.01 3.41
N SER A 17 3.97 -8.04 4.18
CA SER A 17 4.43 -9.40 3.88
C SER A 17 3.40 -10.48 4.23
N GLU A 18 3.64 -11.67 3.68
CA GLU A 18 2.76 -12.84 3.72
C GLU A 18 1.49 -12.61 2.90
N LYS A 19 0.35 -12.36 3.54
CA LYS A 19 -0.94 -12.23 2.85
C LYS A 19 -1.66 -10.98 3.34
N LEU A 20 -2.35 -10.31 2.42
CA LEU A 20 -3.29 -9.23 2.71
C LEU A 20 -4.69 -9.71 2.32
N THR A 21 -5.50 -10.07 3.32
CA THR A 21 -6.87 -10.55 3.14
C THR A 21 -7.85 -9.72 3.93
N PHE A 22 -9.16 -9.96 3.77
CA PHE A 22 -10.19 -9.29 4.56
C PHE A 22 -9.97 -9.36 6.08
N GLU A 23 -9.36 -10.44 6.60
CA GLU A 23 -9.09 -10.57 8.05
C GLU A 23 -8.15 -9.47 8.58
N ASP A 24 -7.32 -8.90 7.71
CA ASP A 24 -6.35 -7.87 8.06
C ASP A 24 -6.94 -6.44 8.11
N HIS A 25 -8.23 -6.25 7.81
CA HIS A 25 -8.86 -4.93 7.70
C HIS A 25 -8.66 -4.04 8.94
N THR A 26 -8.68 -4.63 10.13
CA THR A 26 -8.50 -3.87 11.38
C THR A 26 -7.06 -3.39 11.51
N ASN A 27 -6.07 -4.27 11.27
CA ASN A 27 -4.65 -3.90 11.32
C ASN A 27 -4.33 -2.86 10.23
N PHE A 28 -4.80 -3.08 9.01
CA PHE A 28 -4.58 -2.16 7.90
C PHE A 28 -5.16 -0.76 8.19
N ARG A 29 -6.32 -0.67 8.84
CA ARG A 29 -6.92 0.61 9.25
C ARG A 29 -6.06 1.38 10.26
N GLU A 30 -5.32 0.68 11.12
CA GLU A 30 -4.35 1.34 12.01
C GLU A 30 -3.18 1.93 11.22
N LEU A 31 -2.66 1.22 10.22
CA LEU A 31 -1.61 1.73 9.32
C LEU A 31 -2.05 2.97 8.54
N LEU A 32 -3.32 3.03 8.11
CA LEU A 32 -3.85 4.21 7.40
C LEU A 32 -3.78 5.50 8.23
N LYS A 33 -3.78 5.42 9.57
CA LYS A 33 -3.66 6.61 10.44
C LYS A 33 -2.29 7.27 10.32
N LEU A 34 -1.28 6.53 9.85
CA LEU A 34 0.07 7.04 9.62
C LEU A 34 0.15 7.87 8.33
N ILE A 35 -0.80 7.69 7.41
CA ILE A 35 -0.90 8.46 6.17
C ILE A 35 -1.54 9.81 6.49
N ASN A 36 -0.69 10.76 6.83
CA ASN A 36 -1.04 12.16 7.04
C ASN A 36 0.12 13.04 6.52
N ASN A 37 -0.21 14.25 6.07
CA ASN A 37 0.77 15.18 5.48
C ASN A 37 1.37 16.15 6.53
N ASP A 38 1.33 15.78 7.80
CA ASP A 38 1.94 16.60 8.85
C ASP A 38 3.47 16.50 8.82
N ILE A 39 4.00 15.35 8.40
CA ILE A 39 5.43 15.02 8.44
C ILE A 39 5.95 14.55 7.08
N HIS A 40 5.18 13.73 6.35
CA HIS A 40 5.66 13.05 5.14
C HIS A 40 4.93 13.53 3.90
N ARG A 41 5.66 13.71 2.79
CA ARG A 41 5.10 14.08 1.49
C ARG A 41 4.92 12.90 0.56
N ASN A 42 5.61 11.79 0.82
CA ASN A 42 5.57 10.58 0.02
C ASN A 42 5.12 9.40 0.89
N CYS A 43 4.23 8.57 0.36
CA CYS A 43 3.81 7.29 0.92
C CYS A 43 4.14 6.18 -0.09
N SER A 44 4.82 5.14 0.36
CA SER A 44 5.09 3.94 -0.42
C SER A 44 4.62 2.71 0.34
N ILE A 45 3.85 1.85 -0.34
CA ILE A 45 3.52 0.53 0.18
C ILE A 45 4.50 -0.47 -0.46
N ASP A 46 5.47 -0.99 0.31
CA ASP A 46 6.41 -2.01 -0.18
C ASP A 46 5.73 -3.39 -0.14
N LEU A 47 5.50 -3.96 -1.32
CA LEU A 47 4.82 -5.23 -1.57
C LEU A 47 5.79 -6.38 -1.86
N ARG A 48 7.11 -6.18 -1.71
CA ARG A 48 8.13 -7.19 -2.07
C ARG A 48 7.99 -8.49 -1.29
N GLY A 49 7.56 -8.40 -0.04
CA GLY A 49 7.33 -9.56 0.82
C GLY A 49 5.90 -10.10 0.76
N LEU A 50 5.00 -9.47 0.01
CA LEU A 50 3.60 -9.87 -0.06
C LEU A 50 3.44 -10.99 -1.09
N GLU A 51 3.01 -12.16 -0.61
CA GLU A 51 2.91 -13.38 -1.40
C GLU A 51 1.51 -13.56 -2.00
N ALA A 52 0.47 -13.09 -1.31
CA ALA A 52 -0.90 -13.15 -1.79
C ALA A 52 -1.75 -11.94 -1.36
N ILE A 53 -2.74 -11.63 -2.19
CA ILE A 53 -3.74 -10.59 -1.95
C ILE A 53 -5.10 -11.08 -2.50
N ASP A 54 -6.19 -10.75 -1.81
CA ASP A 54 -7.56 -11.00 -2.28
C ASP A 54 -8.25 -9.70 -2.73
N SER A 55 -9.52 -9.78 -3.10
CA SER A 55 -10.30 -8.60 -3.52
C SER A 55 -10.44 -7.54 -2.42
N ALA A 56 -10.52 -7.95 -1.15
CA ALA A 56 -10.59 -7.02 -0.03
C ALA A 56 -9.26 -6.31 0.18
N GLY A 57 -8.14 -7.02 0.04
CA GLY A 57 -6.80 -6.45 0.07
C GLY A 57 -6.57 -5.43 -1.04
N LEU A 58 -7.03 -5.70 -2.26
CA LEU A 58 -7.00 -4.71 -3.34
C LEU A 58 -7.81 -3.45 -2.99
N GLY A 59 -9.01 -3.63 -2.41
CA GLY A 59 -9.81 -2.51 -1.90
C GLY A 59 -9.10 -1.71 -0.82
N MET A 60 -8.37 -2.38 0.08
CA MET A 60 -7.55 -1.72 1.10
C MET A 60 -6.42 -0.87 0.50
N LEU A 61 -5.75 -1.35 -0.55
CA LEU A 61 -4.75 -0.54 -1.27
C LEU A 61 -5.38 0.68 -1.94
N MET A 62 -6.59 0.56 -2.48
CA MET A 62 -7.33 1.71 -3.03
C MET A 62 -7.64 2.75 -1.94
N ILE A 63 -8.10 2.32 -0.77
CA ILE A 63 -8.36 3.23 0.36
C ILE A 63 -7.07 3.92 0.82
N ALA A 64 -5.94 3.23 0.82
CA ALA A 64 -4.64 3.83 1.14
C ALA A 64 -4.25 4.93 0.15
N PHE A 65 -4.45 4.68 -1.14
CA PHE A 65 -4.27 5.67 -2.20
C PHE A 65 -5.18 6.89 -2.02
N GLU A 66 -6.49 6.70 -1.85
CA GLU A 66 -7.45 7.78 -1.63
C GLU A 66 -7.11 8.60 -0.37
N THR A 67 -6.62 7.94 0.68
CA THR A 67 -6.19 8.60 1.92
C THR A 67 -4.95 9.47 1.66
N ALA A 68 -3.96 8.96 0.93
CA ALA A 68 -2.78 9.73 0.58
C ALA A 68 -3.12 10.93 -0.31
N GLU A 69 -3.99 10.75 -1.31
CA GLU A 69 -4.49 11.84 -2.15
C GLU A 69 -5.23 12.90 -1.34
N LYS A 70 -6.10 12.49 -0.42
CA LYS A 70 -6.83 13.42 0.47
C LYS A 70 -5.89 14.31 1.28
N PHE A 71 -4.74 13.78 1.68
CA PHE A 71 -3.72 14.55 2.40
C PHE A 71 -2.70 15.23 1.47
N GLY A 72 -2.80 15.07 0.15
CA GLY A 72 -1.89 15.67 -0.82
C GLY A 72 -0.50 15.03 -0.84
N MET A 73 -0.39 13.77 -0.42
CA MET A 73 0.85 12.99 -0.47
C MET A 73 0.99 12.29 -1.82
N SER A 74 2.23 12.18 -2.33
CA SER A 74 2.52 11.27 -3.44
C SER A 74 2.41 9.82 -2.97
N PHE A 75 1.78 8.94 -3.76
CA PHE A 75 1.56 7.54 -3.40
C PHE A 75 2.10 6.60 -4.47
N ASN A 76 2.72 5.48 -4.05
CA ASN A 76 3.05 4.38 -4.94
C ASN A 76 2.95 3.01 -4.27
N LEU A 77 2.73 1.98 -5.09
CA LEU A 77 2.97 0.59 -4.74
C LEU A 77 4.38 0.20 -5.20
N TYR A 78 5.23 -0.24 -4.29
CA TYR A 78 6.61 -0.57 -4.57
C TYR A 78 6.86 -2.08 -4.58
N LYS A 79 7.57 -2.54 -5.60
CA LYS A 79 8.02 -3.92 -5.80
C LYS A 79 6.96 -5.01 -5.59
N PRO A 80 5.76 -4.91 -6.21
CA PRO A 80 4.91 -6.09 -6.28
C PRO A 80 5.60 -7.18 -7.10
N VAL A 81 5.53 -8.42 -6.63
CA VAL A 81 6.15 -9.58 -7.29
C VAL A 81 5.12 -10.72 -7.45
N GLY A 82 5.45 -11.69 -8.31
CA GLY A 82 4.68 -12.94 -8.46
C GLY A 82 3.18 -12.74 -8.69
N GLN A 83 2.36 -13.46 -7.93
CA GLN A 83 0.90 -13.40 -8.01
C GLN A 83 0.35 -12.00 -7.72
N VAL A 84 0.92 -11.28 -6.75
CA VAL A 84 0.45 -9.94 -6.36
C VAL A 84 0.60 -8.98 -7.53
N LYS A 85 1.77 -8.98 -8.19
CA LYS A 85 1.99 -8.19 -9.41
C LYS A 85 0.97 -8.52 -10.49
N ARG A 86 0.76 -9.81 -10.75
CA ARG A 86 -0.18 -10.24 -11.80
C ARG A 86 -1.61 -9.80 -11.52
N LEU A 87 -2.03 -9.81 -10.26
CA LEU A 87 -3.39 -9.39 -9.88
C LEU A 87 -3.59 -7.88 -10.04
N LEU A 88 -2.57 -7.07 -9.70
CA LEU A 88 -2.58 -5.62 -9.91
C LEU A 88 -2.66 -5.26 -11.41
N GLU A 89 -1.92 -5.98 -12.26
CA GLU A 89 -1.97 -5.83 -13.72
C GLU A 89 -3.37 -6.13 -14.29
N ILE A 90 -3.95 -7.29 -13.92
CA ILE A 90 -5.28 -7.69 -14.41
C ILE A 90 -6.37 -6.72 -13.92
N SER A 91 -6.15 -6.11 -12.76
CA SER A 91 -7.07 -5.15 -12.14
C SER A 91 -6.82 -3.71 -12.60
N ASP A 92 -5.94 -3.48 -13.59
CA ASP A 92 -5.63 -2.17 -14.16
C ASP A 92 -5.18 -1.12 -13.11
N PHE A 93 -4.55 -1.54 -12.01
CA PHE A 93 -4.17 -0.63 -10.91
C PHE A 93 -3.19 0.46 -11.35
N GLU A 94 -2.37 0.19 -12.36
CA GLU A 94 -1.44 1.17 -12.95
C GLU A 94 -2.14 2.36 -13.62
N LYS A 95 -3.44 2.25 -13.96
CA LYS A 95 -4.25 3.37 -14.48
C LYS A 95 -4.71 4.32 -13.37
N VAL A 96 -4.68 3.88 -12.12
CA VAL A 96 -5.17 4.63 -10.96
C VAL A 96 -4.02 5.21 -10.13
N MET A 97 -2.96 4.44 -9.92
CA MET A 97 -1.86 4.83 -9.05
C MET A 97 -0.50 4.37 -9.59
N SER A 98 0.58 4.99 -9.09
CA SER A 98 1.93 4.64 -9.50
C SER A 98 2.33 3.26 -8.96
N ILE A 99 2.84 2.40 -9.83
CA ILE A 99 3.47 1.12 -9.48
C ILE A 99 4.93 1.16 -9.87
N VAL A 100 5.83 0.98 -8.90
CA VAL A 100 7.27 1.02 -9.09
C VAL A 100 7.83 -0.40 -8.90
N SER A 101 8.33 -1.02 -9.96
CA SER A 101 8.92 -2.38 -9.93
C SER A 101 10.39 -2.38 -9.51
#